data_AF-A0A453E7F6-F1
#
_entry.id   AF-A0A453E7F6-F1
#
_cell.length_a   1.000
_cell.length_b   1.000
_cell.length_c   1.000
_cell.angle_alpha   90.00
_cell.angle_beta   90.00
_cell.angle_gamma   90.00
#
_symmetry.space_group_name_H-M   'P 1'
#
loop_
_entity.id
_entity.type
_entity.pdbx_description
1 polymer ?
#
loop_
_entity_poly.entity_id
_entity_poly.type
_entity_poly.pdbx_seq_one_letter_code
_entity_poly.pdbx_strand_id
1 'polypeptide(L)'
;MGWEPYKVTYTSDYFQALYEHAVELIRKGLAYVDHQTAEQIKEYREKKMNSPWRDRPIEESLQLFEDMRRGLIAEGAATLRMKQDMQNDNKNMSDLIAYRIKFTPHPHAGDKWCIYPSYDYAHCMVDSLENITHSLCTLEFDIRRPSYYWLLVALGLYQPHVWEYSRLNISHTMMSKRKLNRLVTEKWVDGWDDPRLLTLAGLRRRGVSANAINSFIRGIGITRSDNSLIRVDRLEYHIREELNKTASRTMVVLHPLKVVITNLEDGKVIDLDGKKWPDAPADEASSYYKVPFSKIIYIEKTDFRVKDSKDYYGLAPGKSALLRYAFPIKCTEVIYGDNPDDIVEIRAEYDPSKTSKPKGVLHWVAQPAPGVDPLKVEIRLFEKLFLSEVKFCWLCLLSLLMCVGLESHFLVNVFLALLESRRIGRLAG
;
A
#
# COMPACT_ATOMS: atom_id res chain seq x y z
N MET A 1 4.06 7.67 -8.02
CA MET A 1 2.68 7.67 -8.58
C MET A 1 2.59 8.36 -9.94
N GLY A 2 3.62 9.07 -10.41
CA GLY A 2 3.63 9.68 -11.75
C GLY A 2 2.92 11.04 -11.83
N TRP A 3 2.76 11.71 -10.69
CA TRP A 3 2.12 13.02 -10.59
C TRP A 3 3.12 14.02 -10.05
N GLU A 4 3.11 15.23 -10.59
CA GLU A 4 3.95 16.35 -10.19
C GLU A 4 3.04 17.51 -9.75
N PRO A 5 3.15 17.97 -8.48
CA PRO A 5 2.38 19.12 -8.03
C PRO A 5 2.96 20.40 -8.63
N TYR A 6 2.11 21.34 -9.03
CA TYR A 6 2.55 22.68 -9.47
C TYR A 6 3.31 23.43 -8.35
N LYS A 7 2.87 23.25 -7.11
CA LYS A 7 3.49 23.85 -5.91
C LYS A 7 3.28 22.94 -4.70
N VAL A 8 4.25 22.90 -3.81
CA VAL A 8 4.11 22.29 -2.48
C VAL A 8 3.88 23.42 -1.47
N THR A 9 2.79 23.33 -0.72
CA THR A 9 2.41 24.31 0.31
C THR A 9 2.11 23.61 1.62
N TYR A 10 2.17 24.37 2.71
CA TYR A 10 1.80 23.91 4.03
C TYR A 10 0.79 24.87 4.64
N THR A 11 -0.24 24.37 5.31
CA THR A 11 -1.20 25.22 6.06
C THR A 11 -0.48 26.16 7.04
N SER A 12 0.68 25.75 7.57
CA SER A 12 1.51 26.58 8.44
C SER A 12 2.09 27.83 7.78
N ASP A 13 2.23 27.84 6.45
CA ASP A 13 2.67 29.02 5.70
C ASP A 13 1.64 30.16 5.80
N TYR A 14 0.38 29.81 6.12
CA TYR A 14 -0.75 30.72 6.20
C TYR A 14 -1.14 31.09 7.63
N PHE A 15 -0.44 30.62 8.67
CA PHE A 15 -0.84 30.89 10.08
C PHE A 15 -1.03 32.38 10.40
N GLN A 16 -0.22 33.26 9.81
CA GLN A 16 -0.38 34.71 10.00
C GLN A 16 -1.70 35.22 9.39
N ALA A 17 -2.01 34.85 8.13
CA ALA A 17 -3.26 35.23 7.49
C ALA A 17 -4.49 34.63 8.21
N LEU A 18 -4.38 33.37 8.67
CA LEU A 18 -5.41 32.70 9.47
C LEU A 18 -5.62 33.40 10.82
N TYR A 19 -4.58 33.99 11.42
CA TYR A 19 -4.70 34.76 12.66
C TYR A 19 -5.40 36.10 12.41
N GLU A 20 -5.01 36.80 11.35
CA GLU A 20 -5.61 38.09 10.96
C GLU A 20 -7.11 37.97 10.66
N HIS A 21 -7.51 36.91 9.93
CA HIS A 21 -8.93 36.63 9.71
C HIS A 21 -9.67 36.23 10.98
N ALA A 22 -9.01 35.63 11.98
CA ALA A 22 -9.64 35.32 13.25
C ALA A 22 -9.95 36.61 14.04
N VAL A 23 -8.99 37.55 14.02
CA VAL A 23 -9.18 38.90 14.59
C VAL A 23 -10.31 39.63 13.87
N GLU A 24 -10.38 39.55 12.55
CA GLU A 24 -11.49 40.13 11.76
C GLU A 24 -12.84 39.52 12.12
N LEU A 25 -12.90 38.18 12.27
CA LEU A 25 -14.12 37.48 12.64
C LEU A 25 -14.62 37.88 14.04
N ILE A 26 -13.69 38.08 15.00
CA ILE A 26 -14.01 38.62 16.32
C ILE A 26 -14.57 40.05 16.20
N ARG A 27 -13.92 40.93 15.40
CA ARG A 27 -14.38 42.32 15.18
C ARG A 27 -15.77 42.39 14.56
N LYS A 28 -16.13 41.43 13.71
CA LYS A 28 -17.47 41.28 13.14
C LYS A 28 -18.50 40.72 14.14
N GLY A 29 -18.09 40.38 15.37
CA GLY A 29 -18.93 39.72 16.37
C GLY A 29 -19.25 38.25 16.05
N LEU A 30 -18.55 37.67 15.07
CA LEU A 30 -18.77 36.32 14.54
C LEU A 30 -17.82 35.27 15.15
N ALA A 31 -17.03 35.65 16.16
CA ALA A 31 -16.24 34.73 16.98
C ALA A 31 -16.10 35.28 18.40
N TYR A 32 -15.82 34.39 19.35
CA TYR A 32 -15.62 34.72 20.76
C TYR A 32 -14.66 33.73 21.41
N VAL A 33 -13.94 34.19 22.44
CA VAL A 33 -13.12 33.30 23.28
C VAL A 33 -14.03 32.59 24.28
N ASP A 34 -13.83 31.29 24.46
CA ASP A 34 -14.62 30.44 25.34
C ASP A 34 -13.72 29.73 26.36
N HIS A 35 -14.12 29.75 27.63
CA HIS A 35 -13.43 29.06 28.74
C HIS A 35 -14.12 27.77 29.18
N GLN A 36 -15.14 27.31 28.44
CA GLN A 36 -15.74 26.00 28.69
C GLN A 36 -14.70 24.88 28.45
N THR A 37 -14.70 23.89 29.36
CA THR A 37 -13.96 22.63 29.21
C THR A 37 -14.49 21.83 28.02
N ALA A 38 -13.72 20.84 27.55
CA ALA A 38 -14.13 20.00 26.42
C ALA A 38 -15.45 19.25 26.70
N GLU A 39 -15.65 18.80 27.95
CA GLU A 39 -16.86 18.13 28.43
C GLU A 39 -18.06 19.08 28.42
N GLN A 40 -17.88 20.31 28.91
CA GLN A 40 -18.92 21.34 28.89
C GLN A 40 -19.29 21.75 27.46
N ILE A 41 -18.31 21.94 26.57
CA ILE A 41 -18.58 22.24 25.16
C ILE A 41 -19.41 21.11 24.52
N LYS A 42 -19.06 19.85 24.79
CA LYS A 42 -19.82 18.69 24.29
C LYS A 42 -21.26 18.70 24.81
N GLU A 43 -21.44 18.86 26.11
CA GLU A 43 -22.76 18.91 26.75
C GLU A 43 -23.63 20.04 26.19
N TYR A 44 -23.07 21.24 26.07
CA TYR A 44 -23.80 22.41 25.56
C TYR A 44 -24.18 22.25 24.08
N ARG A 45 -23.30 21.66 23.27
CA ARG A 45 -23.62 21.34 21.87
C ARG A 45 -24.70 20.26 21.76
N GLU A 46 -24.71 19.27 22.64
CA GLU A 46 -25.76 18.25 22.69
C GLU A 46 -27.12 18.85 23.08
N LYS A 47 -27.12 19.79 24.03
CA LYS A 47 -28.32 20.51 24.50
C LYS A 47 -28.70 21.71 23.63
N LYS A 48 -27.97 22.00 22.55
CA LYS A 48 -28.13 23.20 21.71
C LYS A 48 -28.15 24.51 22.55
N MET A 49 -27.31 24.60 23.59
CA MET A 49 -27.24 25.76 24.48
C MET A 49 -26.06 26.68 24.13
N ASN A 50 -26.28 27.99 24.17
CA ASN A 50 -25.20 28.97 24.01
C ASN A 50 -24.20 28.86 25.18
N SER A 51 -22.91 29.02 24.87
CA SER A 51 -21.89 29.17 25.92
C SER A 51 -22.20 30.39 26.79
N PRO A 52 -21.95 30.35 28.12
CA PRO A 52 -22.06 31.53 28.98
C PRO A 52 -21.18 32.70 28.51
N TRP A 53 -20.16 32.39 27.71
CA TRP A 53 -19.18 33.33 27.21
C TRP A 53 -19.50 33.88 25.81
N ARG A 54 -20.60 33.45 25.19
CA ARG A 54 -20.93 33.72 23.79
C ARG A 54 -21.18 35.20 23.49
N ASP A 55 -21.77 35.91 24.44
CA ASP A 55 -22.19 37.31 24.30
C ASP A 55 -21.22 38.30 24.96
N ARG A 56 -19.99 37.86 25.25
CA ARG A 56 -18.94 38.74 25.77
C ARG A 56 -18.63 39.89 24.80
N PRO A 57 -18.18 41.06 25.29
CA PRO A 57 -17.76 42.17 24.44
C PRO A 57 -16.68 41.77 23.43
N ILE A 58 -16.71 42.41 22.26
CA ILE A 58 -15.72 42.20 21.18
C ILE A 58 -14.30 42.48 21.68
N GLU A 59 -14.10 43.60 22.37
CA GLU A 59 -12.79 44.01 22.90
C GLU A 59 -12.21 43.00 23.89
N GLU A 60 -13.06 42.40 24.72
CA GLU A 60 -12.64 41.35 25.66
C GLU A 60 -12.17 40.11 24.91
N SER A 61 -12.88 39.70 23.85
CA SER A 61 -12.47 38.57 23.01
C SER A 61 -11.16 38.84 22.26
N LEU A 62 -10.95 40.08 21.78
CA LEU A 62 -9.72 40.47 21.10
C LEU A 62 -8.52 40.39 22.04
N GLN A 63 -8.64 40.97 23.24
CA GLN A 63 -7.57 40.93 24.23
C GLN A 63 -7.23 39.50 24.63
N LEU A 64 -8.25 38.69 24.96
CA LEU A 64 -8.03 37.30 25.35
C LEU A 64 -7.43 36.46 24.23
N PHE A 65 -7.82 36.69 22.97
CA PHE A 65 -7.24 35.94 21.85
C PHE A 65 -5.76 36.30 21.63
N GLU A 66 -5.37 37.57 21.82
CA GLU A 66 -3.96 37.97 21.82
C GLU A 66 -3.21 37.38 23.03
N ASP A 67 -3.83 37.30 24.22
CA ASP A 67 -3.24 36.64 25.38
C ASP A 67 -3.05 35.13 25.16
N MET A 68 -3.98 34.47 24.47
CA MET A 68 -3.83 33.08 24.02
C MET A 68 -2.61 32.96 23.09
N ARG A 69 -2.45 33.88 22.12
CA ARG A 69 -1.32 33.90 21.16
C ARG A 69 0.02 34.16 21.86
N ARG A 70 0.04 35.00 22.89
CA ARG A 70 1.24 35.32 23.70
C ARG A 70 1.57 34.23 24.72
N GLY A 71 0.76 33.18 24.82
CA GLY A 71 0.99 32.06 25.73
C GLY A 71 0.71 32.40 27.21
N LEU A 72 -0.12 33.41 27.48
CA LEU A 72 -0.48 33.82 28.84
C LEU A 72 -1.61 32.95 29.43
N ILE A 73 -2.22 32.08 28.62
CA ILE A 73 -3.31 31.19 29.00
C ILE A 73 -2.87 29.74 28.82
N ALA A 74 -3.15 28.89 29.82
CA ALA A 74 -2.74 27.48 29.80
C ALA A 74 -3.44 26.66 28.70
N GLU A 75 -2.83 25.54 28.31
CA GLU A 75 -3.45 24.61 27.35
C GLU A 75 -4.83 24.14 27.83
N GLY A 76 -5.80 24.13 26.91
CA GLY A 76 -7.17 23.71 27.22
C GLY A 76 -8.00 24.69 28.06
N ALA A 77 -7.40 25.77 28.59
CA ALA A 77 -8.11 26.75 29.43
C ALA A 77 -8.92 27.78 28.62
N ALA A 78 -8.63 27.93 27.33
CA ALA A 78 -9.43 28.76 26.42
C ALA A 78 -9.39 28.23 24.98
N THR A 79 -10.47 28.49 24.23
CA THR A 79 -10.55 28.25 22.80
C THR A 79 -11.20 29.43 22.10
N LEU A 80 -10.81 29.71 20.85
CA LEU A 80 -11.60 30.63 20.01
C LEU A 80 -12.70 29.82 19.33
N ARG A 81 -13.95 30.25 19.41
CA ARG A 81 -15.10 29.61 18.76
C ARG A 81 -15.74 30.54 17.74
N MET A 82 -16.14 29.97 16.60
CA MET A 82 -16.96 30.65 15.60
C MET A 82 -18.37 30.83 16.16
N LYS A 83 -18.92 32.03 16.11
CA LYS A 83 -20.28 32.34 16.59
C LYS A 83 -21.28 32.05 15.46
N GLN A 84 -21.65 30.79 15.33
CA GLN A 84 -22.52 30.26 14.31
C GLN A 84 -23.96 30.13 14.86
N ASP A 85 -24.65 29.03 14.59
CA ASP A 85 -26.03 28.80 15.02
C ASP A 85 -26.13 27.52 15.86
N MET A 86 -26.29 27.70 17.17
CA MET A 86 -26.45 26.59 18.11
C MET A 86 -27.78 25.84 17.94
N GLN A 87 -28.79 26.43 17.29
CA GLN A 87 -30.08 25.78 17.05
C GLN A 87 -30.10 24.95 15.76
N ASN A 88 -29.11 25.14 14.88
CA ASN A 88 -29.04 24.46 13.59
C ASN A 88 -29.10 22.93 13.74
N ASP A 89 -29.78 22.26 12.81
CA ASP A 89 -29.86 20.79 12.80
C ASP A 89 -28.53 20.14 12.44
N ASN A 90 -27.70 20.84 11.66
CA ASN A 90 -26.33 20.41 11.43
C ASN A 90 -25.43 20.81 12.61
N LYS A 91 -24.99 19.81 13.37
CA LYS A 91 -24.07 20.00 14.52
C LYS A 91 -22.74 20.67 14.16
N ASN A 92 -22.33 20.69 12.89
CA ASN A 92 -21.14 21.41 12.42
C ASN A 92 -21.38 22.93 12.31
N MET A 93 -22.60 23.40 12.55
CA MET A 93 -22.91 24.82 12.70
C MET A 93 -23.03 25.23 14.17
N SER A 94 -22.82 24.30 15.12
CA SER A 94 -22.93 24.59 16.56
C SER A 94 -21.60 25.09 17.13
N ASP A 95 -21.33 26.37 16.89
CA ASP A 95 -20.17 27.15 17.34
C ASP A 95 -18.86 26.34 17.35
N LEU A 96 -18.38 25.96 16.16
CA LEU A 96 -17.15 25.19 16.01
C LEU A 96 -15.93 25.94 16.55
N ILE A 97 -14.96 25.16 17.05
CA ILE A 97 -13.71 25.71 17.57
C ILE A 97 -12.81 26.10 16.39
N ALA A 98 -12.39 27.36 16.36
CA ALA A 98 -11.45 27.92 15.40
C ALA A 98 -9.99 27.71 15.84
N TYR A 99 -9.66 28.00 17.10
CA TYR A 99 -8.28 27.87 17.63
C TYR A 99 -8.24 27.15 18.98
N ARG A 100 -7.13 26.45 19.21
CA ARG A 100 -6.76 25.85 20.50
C ARG A 100 -5.35 26.23 20.89
N ILE A 101 -5.10 26.33 22.18
CA ILE A 101 -3.76 26.54 22.74
C ILE A 101 -3.01 25.20 22.78
N LYS A 102 -1.78 25.19 22.31
CA LYS A 102 -0.83 24.09 22.46
C LYS A 102 0.62 24.60 22.51
N PHE A 103 1.34 24.31 23.58
CA PHE A 103 2.76 24.66 23.78
C PHE A 103 3.70 23.58 23.21
N THR A 104 3.38 23.09 22.01
CA THR A 104 4.26 22.18 21.27
C THR A 104 4.76 22.92 20.02
N PRO A 105 6.09 22.98 19.78
CA PRO A 105 6.62 23.57 18.55
C PRO A 105 6.08 22.88 17.29
N HIS A 106 5.77 23.68 16.27
CA HIS A 106 5.33 23.17 14.98
C HIS A 106 6.54 22.71 14.14
N PRO A 107 6.48 21.54 13.47
CA PRO A 107 7.61 21.04 12.68
C PRO A 107 8.12 21.99 11.60
N HIS A 108 7.23 22.81 11.02
CA HIS A 108 7.59 23.79 9.97
C HIS A 108 7.69 25.23 10.47
N ALA A 109 6.91 25.62 11.49
CA ALA A 109 6.79 27.01 11.93
C ALA A 109 7.55 27.31 13.23
N GLY A 110 8.17 26.30 13.84
CA GLY A 110 8.92 26.41 15.08
C GLY A 110 8.02 26.74 16.28
N ASP A 111 8.55 27.55 17.18
CA ASP A 111 7.95 28.00 18.44
C ASP A 111 7.24 29.37 18.32
N LYS A 112 7.10 29.91 17.10
CA LYS A 112 6.46 31.21 16.84
C LYS A 112 4.98 31.27 17.24
N TRP A 113 4.33 30.11 17.36
CA TRP A 113 2.91 29.99 17.63
C TRP A 113 2.66 29.01 18.78
N CYS A 114 1.79 29.39 19.71
CA CYS A 114 1.24 28.51 20.74
C CYS A 114 -0.29 28.36 20.63
N ILE A 115 -0.90 28.94 19.60
CA ILE A 115 -2.28 28.70 19.21
C ILE A 115 -2.31 28.13 17.80
N TYR A 116 -3.13 27.11 17.59
CA TYR A 116 -3.22 26.42 16.30
C TYR A 116 -4.66 26.36 15.81
N PRO A 117 -4.88 26.62 14.50
CA PRO A 117 -6.21 26.57 13.92
C PRO A 117 -6.71 25.13 13.85
N SER A 118 -8.03 24.96 13.94
CA SER A 118 -8.68 23.69 13.68
C SER A 118 -8.77 23.41 12.18
N TYR A 119 -9.04 22.15 11.83
CA TYR A 119 -9.28 21.75 10.44
C TYR A 119 -10.43 22.53 9.80
N ASP A 120 -11.56 22.65 10.49
CA ASP A 120 -12.76 23.34 9.97
C ASP A 120 -12.54 24.83 9.73
N TYR A 121 -11.60 25.43 10.47
CA TYR A 121 -11.23 26.83 10.30
C TYR A 121 -10.21 27.01 9.17
N ALA A 122 -9.13 26.23 9.17
CA ALA A 122 -8.03 26.42 8.22
C ALA A 122 -8.37 25.96 6.80
N HIS A 123 -9.09 24.85 6.64
CA HIS A 123 -9.25 24.18 5.34
C HIS A 123 -9.87 25.11 4.28
N CYS A 124 -11.02 25.71 4.56
CA CYS A 124 -11.70 26.55 3.57
C CYS A 124 -10.94 27.83 3.25
N MET A 125 -10.31 28.45 4.26
CA MET A 125 -9.56 29.68 4.04
C MET A 125 -8.31 29.42 3.23
N VAL A 126 -7.57 28.33 3.48
CA VAL A 126 -6.41 27.98 2.66
C VAL A 126 -6.83 27.68 1.22
N ASP A 127 -7.92 26.94 1.00
CA ASP A 127 -8.44 26.73 -0.36
C ASP A 127 -8.76 28.06 -1.06
N SER A 128 -9.35 29.01 -0.34
CA SER A 128 -9.67 30.34 -0.85
C SER A 128 -8.40 31.15 -1.18
N LEU A 129 -7.43 31.18 -0.27
CA LEU A 129 -6.15 31.89 -0.43
C LEU A 129 -5.28 31.31 -1.54
N GLU A 130 -5.36 30.00 -1.77
CA GLU A 130 -4.70 29.31 -2.88
C GLU A 130 -5.48 29.37 -4.19
N ASN A 131 -6.66 30.02 -4.22
CA ASN A 131 -7.56 30.10 -5.37
C ASN A 131 -7.94 28.72 -5.93
N ILE A 132 -8.18 27.75 -5.05
CA ILE A 132 -8.63 26.41 -5.42
C ILE A 132 -10.00 26.50 -6.08
N THR A 133 -10.12 26.02 -7.31
CA THR A 133 -11.41 26.03 -8.01
C THR A 133 -12.33 24.90 -7.54
N HIS A 134 -11.77 23.71 -7.32
CA HIS A 134 -12.49 22.50 -6.92
C HIS A 134 -11.77 21.84 -5.73
N SER A 135 -12.37 21.95 -4.55
CA SER A 135 -11.90 21.29 -3.33
C SER A 135 -12.52 19.90 -3.25
N LEU A 136 -11.71 18.87 -3.53
CA LEU A 136 -12.15 17.49 -3.61
C LEU A 136 -11.85 16.74 -2.31
N CYS A 137 -12.89 16.32 -1.58
CA CYS A 137 -12.74 15.58 -0.33
C CYS A 137 -13.63 14.33 -0.29
N THR A 138 -13.63 13.60 0.82
CA THR A 138 -14.44 12.38 0.94
C THR A 138 -15.80 12.65 1.58
N LEU A 139 -16.78 11.75 1.35
CA LEU A 139 -18.16 11.90 1.85
C LEU A 139 -18.27 12.09 3.37
N GLU A 140 -17.28 11.64 4.15
CA GLU A 140 -17.23 11.90 5.61
C GLU A 140 -17.25 13.40 5.97
N PHE A 141 -16.91 14.29 5.01
CA PHE A 141 -16.89 15.74 5.18
C PHE A 141 -18.11 16.46 4.58
N ASP A 142 -19.06 15.75 3.96
CA ASP A 142 -20.25 16.36 3.32
C ASP A 142 -21.05 17.22 4.32
N ILE A 143 -21.24 16.71 5.53
CA ILE A 143 -21.91 17.42 6.63
C ILE A 143 -21.16 18.67 7.12
N ARG A 144 -19.91 18.89 6.74
CA ARG A 144 -19.09 20.08 7.09
C ARG A 144 -19.11 21.15 6.00
N ARG A 145 -19.72 20.87 4.84
CA ARG A 145 -19.84 21.85 3.76
C ARG A 145 -20.57 23.14 4.19
N PRO A 146 -21.65 23.11 5.01
CA PRO A 146 -22.27 24.34 5.48
C PRO A 146 -21.34 25.22 6.31
N SER A 147 -20.53 24.64 7.20
CA SER A 147 -19.57 25.40 8.01
C SER A 147 -18.40 25.93 7.18
N TYR A 148 -17.99 25.18 6.14
CA TYR A 148 -16.99 25.61 5.17
C TYR A 148 -17.44 26.93 4.50
N TYR A 149 -18.64 26.95 3.92
CA TYR A 149 -19.15 28.15 3.23
C TYR A 149 -19.50 29.29 4.17
N TRP A 150 -20.02 28.99 5.36
CA TRP A 150 -20.33 30.01 6.36
C TRP A 150 -19.11 30.89 6.68
N LEU A 151 -17.93 30.26 6.87
CA LEU A 151 -16.71 31.00 7.21
C LEU A 151 -16.24 31.89 6.06
N LEU A 152 -16.30 31.39 4.82
CA LEU A 152 -15.91 32.16 3.63
C LEU A 152 -16.85 33.35 3.39
N VAL A 153 -18.15 33.16 3.56
CA VAL A 153 -19.14 34.25 3.45
C VAL A 153 -18.94 35.28 4.55
N ALA A 154 -18.72 34.85 5.80
CA ALA A 154 -18.49 35.75 6.94
C ALA A 154 -17.27 36.67 6.73
N LEU A 155 -16.23 36.16 6.08
CA LEU A 155 -15.00 36.89 5.79
C LEU A 155 -15.01 37.58 4.42
N GLY A 156 -16.02 37.36 3.59
CA GLY A 156 -16.08 37.93 2.23
C GLY A 156 -15.00 37.35 1.30
N LEU A 157 -14.60 36.10 1.51
CA LEU A 157 -13.56 35.42 0.76
C LEU A 157 -14.12 34.69 -0.47
N TYR A 158 -13.23 34.37 -1.43
CA TYR A 158 -13.56 33.53 -2.58
C TYR A 158 -14.09 32.16 -2.11
N GLN A 159 -15.06 31.61 -2.84
CA GLN A 159 -15.76 30.37 -2.50
C GLN A 159 -15.45 29.25 -3.50
N PRO A 160 -14.49 28.37 -3.19
CA PRO A 160 -14.23 27.16 -3.95
C PRO A 160 -15.46 26.24 -4.07
N HIS A 161 -15.55 25.49 -5.16
CA HIS A 161 -16.55 24.44 -5.29
C HIS A 161 -16.10 23.18 -4.53
N VAL A 162 -16.85 22.77 -3.51
CA VAL A 162 -16.53 21.57 -2.72
C VAL A 162 -17.29 20.37 -3.28
N TRP A 163 -16.56 19.35 -3.73
CA TRP A 163 -17.13 18.08 -4.20
C TRP A 163 -16.60 16.91 -3.38
N GLU A 164 -17.52 16.08 -2.91
CA GLU A 164 -17.21 14.88 -2.15
C GLU A 164 -17.38 13.62 -3.00
N TYR A 165 -16.50 12.67 -2.78
CA TYR A 165 -16.55 11.33 -3.37
C TYR A 165 -16.41 10.24 -2.30
N SER A 166 -16.84 9.02 -2.61
CA SER A 166 -16.75 7.90 -1.68
C SER A 166 -15.30 7.47 -1.48
N ARG A 167 -14.95 7.18 -0.23
CA ARG A 167 -13.61 6.72 0.13
C ARG A 167 -13.38 5.31 -0.39
N LEU A 168 -12.19 5.06 -0.95
CA LEU A 168 -11.74 3.72 -1.30
C LEU A 168 -11.62 2.83 -0.06
N ASN A 169 -12.38 1.74 -0.06
CA ASN A 169 -12.29 0.66 0.93
C ASN A 169 -12.00 -0.65 0.21
N ILE A 170 -10.91 -1.32 0.58
CA ILE A 170 -10.50 -2.61 0.00
C ILE A 170 -10.73 -3.73 1.02
N SER A 171 -11.12 -4.92 0.59
CA SER A 171 -11.27 -6.10 1.45
C SER A 171 -9.91 -6.66 1.92
N HIS A 172 -9.92 -7.50 2.96
CA HIS A 172 -8.70 -8.14 3.52
C HIS A 172 -7.59 -7.16 3.94
N THR A 173 -7.96 -5.93 4.28
CA THR A 173 -7.01 -4.91 4.74
C THR A 173 -7.67 -3.94 5.72
N MET A 174 -6.86 -3.08 6.34
CA MET A 174 -7.33 -2.03 7.23
C MET A 174 -6.78 -0.67 6.78
N MET A 175 -7.67 0.30 6.57
CA MET A 175 -7.32 1.66 6.13
C MET A 175 -7.19 2.67 7.29
N SER A 176 -7.41 2.23 8.53
CA SER A 176 -7.35 3.10 9.71
C SER A 176 -5.91 3.26 10.19
N LYS A 177 -5.41 4.51 10.22
CA LYS A 177 -4.07 4.84 10.74
C LYS A 177 -3.84 4.31 12.15
N ARG A 178 -4.83 4.43 13.05
CA ARG A 178 -4.73 3.92 14.43
C ARG A 178 -4.51 2.41 14.46
N LYS A 179 -5.27 1.66 13.64
CA LYS A 179 -5.16 0.19 13.58
C LYS A 179 -3.85 -0.26 12.92
N LEU A 180 -3.45 0.40 11.83
CA LEU A 180 -2.16 0.15 11.17
C LEU A 180 -0.98 0.45 12.10
N ASN A 181 -1.02 1.57 12.83
CA ASN A 181 0.03 1.92 13.77
C ASN A 181 0.19 0.85 14.85
N ARG A 182 -0.93 0.29 15.34
CA ARG A 182 -0.89 -0.81 16.30
C ARG A 182 -0.20 -2.06 15.73
N LEU A 183 -0.48 -2.46 14.47
CA LEU A 183 0.20 -3.59 13.84
C LEU A 183 1.72 -3.38 13.78
N VAL A 184 2.15 -2.15 13.45
CA VAL A 184 3.57 -1.79 13.37
C VAL A 184 4.23 -1.75 14.75
N THR A 185 3.61 -1.06 15.71
CA THR A 185 4.15 -0.95 17.09
C THR A 185 4.22 -2.30 17.80
N GLU A 186 3.23 -3.17 17.59
CA GLU A 186 3.21 -4.54 18.15
C GLU A 186 4.00 -5.55 17.30
N LYS A 187 4.70 -5.11 16.24
CA LYS A 187 5.57 -5.93 15.38
C LYS A 187 4.88 -7.13 14.71
N TRP A 188 3.60 -7.01 14.37
CA TRP A 188 2.91 -7.99 13.50
C TRP A 188 3.39 -7.92 12.05
N VAL A 189 4.02 -6.80 11.69
CA VAL A 189 4.58 -6.48 10.37
C VAL A 189 5.96 -5.83 10.57
N ASP A 190 6.80 -5.90 9.54
CA ASP A 190 8.20 -5.41 9.59
C ASP A 190 8.30 -3.88 9.74
N GLY A 191 7.25 -3.16 9.36
CA GLY A 191 7.23 -1.70 9.33
C GLY A 191 6.06 -1.15 8.50
N TRP A 192 6.07 0.17 8.27
CA TRP A 192 5.07 0.83 7.42
C TRP A 192 5.21 0.50 5.94
N ASP A 193 6.36 -0.03 5.52
CA ASP A 193 6.68 -0.47 4.18
C ASP A 193 6.59 -2.00 4.00
N ASP A 194 6.04 -2.72 4.98
CA ASP A 194 5.85 -4.18 4.87
C ASP A 194 5.00 -4.52 3.62
N PRO A 195 5.45 -5.46 2.75
CA PRO A 195 4.73 -5.82 1.52
C PRO A 195 3.29 -6.31 1.70
N ARG A 196 2.90 -6.74 2.90
CA ARG A 196 1.53 -7.17 3.23
C ARG A 196 0.59 -5.98 3.51
N LEU A 197 1.14 -4.79 3.76
CA LEU A 197 0.37 -3.57 3.96
C LEU A 197 0.05 -2.89 2.62
N LEU A 198 -1.17 -2.37 2.50
CA LEU A 198 -1.58 -1.55 1.34
C LEU A 198 -1.18 -0.07 1.49
N THR A 199 -0.12 0.21 2.25
CA THR A 199 0.52 1.52 2.20
C THR A 199 1.19 1.69 0.84
N LEU A 200 1.34 2.92 0.34
CA LEU A 200 2.05 3.13 -0.92
C LEU A 200 3.51 2.65 -0.86
N ALA A 201 4.14 2.77 0.32
CA ALA A 201 5.48 2.22 0.57
C ALA A 201 5.49 0.69 0.52
N GLY A 202 4.53 0.02 1.17
CA GLY A 202 4.39 -1.43 1.17
C GLY A 202 4.13 -2.00 -0.22
N LEU A 203 3.21 -1.37 -0.97
CA LEU A 203 2.95 -1.75 -2.36
C LEU A 203 4.18 -1.58 -3.24
N ARG A 204 4.92 -0.48 -3.08
CA ARG A 204 6.17 -0.25 -3.82
C ARG A 204 7.21 -1.33 -3.49
N ARG A 205 7.40 -1.68 -2.21
CA ARG A 205 8.33 -2.75 -1.80
C ARG A 205 7.88 -4.12 -2.26
N ARG A 206 6.57 -4.38 -2.35
CA ARG A 206 5.97 -5.59 -2.95
C ARG A 206 6.24 -5.70 -4.46
N GLY A 207 6.67 -4.64 -5.13
CA GLY A 207 6.92 -4.62 -6.58
C GLY A 207 5.72 -4.13 -7.40
N VAL A 208 4.72 -3.50 -6.76
CA VAL A 208 3.58 -2.92 -7.47
C VAL A 208 3.98 -1.61 -8.13
N SER A 209 3.74 -1.51 -9.44
CA SER A 209 4.05 -0.30 -10.21
C SER A 209 2.99 0.79 -9.99
N ALA A 210 3.40 2.05 -10.22
CA ALA A 210 2.46 3.18 -10.19
C ALA A 210 1.36 3.03 -11.26
N ASN A 211 1.69 2.46 -12.42
CA ASN A 211 0.74 2.23 -13.52
C ASN A 211 -0.36 1.24 -13.15
N ALA A 212 -0.02 0.15 -12.44
CA ALA A 212 -1.00 -0.82 -11.95
C ALA A 212 -2.00 -0.16 -10.98
N ILE A 213 -1.50 0.66 -10.04
CA ILE A 213 -2.34 1.39 -9.09
C ILE A 213 -3.22 2.41 -9.82
N ASN A 214 -2.66 3.21 -10.73
CA ASN A 214 -3.41 4.20 -11.49
C ASN A 214 -4.49 3.54 -12.36
N SER A 215 -4.19 2.40 -12.98
CA SER A 215 -5.16 1.60 -13.76
C SER A 215 -6.28 1.05 -12.89
N PHE A 216 -5.95 0.55 -11.68
CA PHE A 216 -6.94 0.12 -10.71
C PHE A 216 -7.88 1.26 -10.29
N ILE A 217 -7.34 2.44 -9.96
CA ILE A 217 -8.14 3.62 -9.58
C ILE A 217 -9.04 4.09 -10.74
N ARG A 218 -8.56 4.06 -11.99
CA ARG A 218 -9.40 4.35 -13.17
C ARG A 218 -10.50 3.31 -13.37
N GLY A 219 -10.19 2.02 -13.16
CA GLY A 219 -11.12 0.91 -13.35
C GLY A 219 -12.25 0.85 -12.32
N ILE A 220 -12.04 1.32 -11.08
CA ILE A 220 -13.10 1.39 -10.07
C ILE A 220 -14.07 2.57 -10.29
N GLY A 221 -13.59 3.65 -10.91
CA GLY A 221 -14.32 4.90 -11.05
C GLY A 221 -14.43 5.70 -9.75
N ILE A 222 -14.91 6.95 -9.87
CA ILE A 222 -15.15 7.86 -8.74
C ILE A 222 -16.65 8.09 -8.66
N THR A 223 -17.25 7.77 -7.51
CA THR A 223 -18.70 7.89 -7.29
C THR A 223 -18.99 8.53 -5.94
N ARG A 224 -20.27 8.86 -5.70
CA ARG A 224 -20.78 9.27 -4.38
C ARG A 224 -21.47 8.13 -3.62
N SER A 225 -21.42 6.90 -4.14
CA SER A 225 -22.03 5.75 -3.50
C SER A 225 -21.12 5.28 -2.36
N ASP A 226 -21.57 5.50 -1.13
CA ASP A 226 -20.86 5.05 0.07
C ASP A 226 -20.93 3.51 0.20
N ASN A 227 -19.98 2.92 0.92
CA ASN A 227 -19.89 1.48 1.22
C ASN A 227 -19.60 0.48 0.08
N SER A 228 -19.01 0.90 -1.05
CA SER A 228 -18.47 -0.07 -2.00
C SER A 228 -17.18 -0.72 -1.45
N LEU A 229 -17.32 -1.91 -0.87
CA LEU A 229 -16.16 -2.73 -0.50
C LEU A 229 -15.56 -3.34 -1.78
N ILE A 230 -14.39 -2.86 -2.18
CA ILE A 230 -13.69 -3.36 -3.36
C ILE A 230 -12.88 -4.60 -2.97
N ARG A 231 -13.10 -5.71 -3.65
CA ARG A 231 -12.30 -6.92 -3.43
C ARG A 231 -10.83 -6.69 -3.79
N VAL A 232 -9.92 -7.14 -2.92
CA VAL A 232 -8.47 -7.07 -3.17
C VAL A 232 -8.06 -7.74 -4.49
N ASP A 233 -8.79 -8.77 -4.92
CA ASP A 233 -8.52 -9.48 -6.17
C ASP A 233 -8.61 -8.56 -7.41
N ARG A 234 -9.40 -7.47 -7.35
CA ARG A 234 -9.41 -6.46 -8.42
C ARG A 234 -8.09 -5.70 -8.50
N LEU A 235 -7.50 -5.35 -7.36
CA LEU A 235 -6.17 -4.74 -7.32
C LEU A 235 -5.11 -5.73 -7.87
N GLU A 236 -5.17 -6.99 -7.43
CA GLU A 236 -4.27 -8.03 -7.92
C GLU A 236 -4.41 -8.28 -9.43
N TYR A 237 -5.63 -8.20 -9.97
CA TYR A 237 -5.86 -8.28 -11.41
C TYR A 237 -5.07 -7.21 -12.18
N HIS A 238 -5.18 -5.94 -11.79
CA HIS A 238 -4.44 -4.86 -12.46
C HIS A 238 -2.92 -4.99 -12.28
N ILE A 239 -2.46 -5.53 -11.15
CA ILE A 239 -1.03 -5.84 -10.92
C ILE A 239 -0.58 -6.94 -11.90
N ARG A 240 -1.34 -8.04 -12.02
CA ARG A 240 -1.03 -9.15 -12.92
C ARG A 240 -1.00 -8.70 -14.37
N GLU A 241 -1.97 -7.90 -14.81
CA GLU A 241 -2.04 -7.37 -16.17
C GLU A 241 -0.83 -6.51 -16.55
N GLU A 242 -0.40 -5.62 -15.65
CA GLU A 242 0.76 -4.77 -15.88
C GLU A 242 2.06 -5.59 -15.89
N LEU A 243 2.26 -6.48 -14.91
CA LEU A 243 3.45 -7.33 -14.84
C LEU A 243 3.50 -8.34 -15.99
N ASN A 244 2.36 -8.81 -16.48
CA ASN A 244 2.30 -9.68 -17.66
C ASN A 244 2.88 -8.98 -18.90
N LYS A 245 2.75 -7.65 -19.01
CA LYS A 245 3.29 -6.87 -20.13
C LYS A 245 4.74 -6.43 -19.91
N THR A 246 5.10 -6.09 -18.68
CA THR A 246 6.34 -5.37 -18.38
C THR A 246 7.44 -6.23 -17.75
N ALA A 247 7.09 -7.31 -17.05
CA ALA A 247 8.06 -8.13 -16.33
C ALA A 247 8.73 -9.17 -17.25
N SER A 248 10.06 -9.25 -17.19
CA SER A 248 10.81 -10.32 -17.85
C SER A 248 10.61 -11.65 -17.10
N ARG A 249 10.38 -12.72 -17.85
CA ARG A 249 10.21 -14.09 -17.34
C ARG A 249 11.57 -14.70 -17.09
N THR A 250 11.71 -15.30 -15.92
CA THR A 250 12.87 -16.10 -15.53
C THR A 250 12.40 -17.40 -14.89
N MET A 251 13.31 -18.36 -14.73
CA MET A 251 13.05 -19.64 -14.08
C MET A 251 13.70 -19.67 -12.70
N VAL A 252 12.91 -20.03 -11.70
CA VAL A 252 13.30 -20.19 -10.30
C VAL A 252 12.76 -21.53 -9.86
N VAL A 253 13.55 -22.29 -9.09
CA VAL A 253 13.10 -23.52 -8.47
C VAL A 253 13.11 -23.37 -6.95
N LEU A 254 11.92 -23.34 -6.35
CA LEU A 254 11.69 -23.09 -4.93
C LEU A 254 12.09 -24.27 -4.04
N HIS A 255 11.69 -25.47 -4.42
CA HIS A 255 12.00 -26.69 -3.71
C HIS A 255 12.83 -27.59 -4.62
N PRO A 256 14.15 -27.36 -4.69
CA PRO A 256 14.98 -27.99 -5.72
C PRO A 256 15.13 -29.49 -5.50
N LEU A 257 14.75 -30.24 -6.54
CA LEU A 257 15.01 -31.66 -6.68
C LEU A 257 16.08 -31.86 -7.77
N LYS A 258 17.19 -32.47 -7.39
CA LYS A 258 18.33 -32.69 -8.28
C LYS A 258 17.99 -33.74 -9.34
N VAL A 259 18.28 -33.42 -10.60
CA VAL A 259 18.15 -34.32 -11.74
C VAL A 259 19.50 -34.40 -12.47
N VAL A 260 19.99 -35.61 -12.68
CA VAL A 260 21.23 -35.90 -13.40
C VAL A 260 20.90 -36.45 -14.78
N ILE A 261 21.35 -35.75 -15.81
CA ILE A 261 21.19 -36.16 -17.20
C ILE A 261 22.28 -37.17 -17.56
N THR A 262 21.91 -38.45 -17.67
CA THR A 262 22.89 -39.55 -17.77
C THR A 262 23.58 -39.63 -19.13
N ASN A 263 22.88 -39.25 -20.21
CA ASN A 263 23.36 -39.31 -21.59
C ASN A 263 23.95 -37.98 -22.10
N LEU A 264 24.28 -37.03 -21.21
CA LEU A 264 25.05 -35.82 -21.53
C LEU A 264 26.51 -35.97 -21.07
N GLU A 265 27.44 -35.63 -21.95
CA GLU A 265 28.88 -35.66 -21.67
C GLU A 265 29.25 -34.79 -20.47
N ASP A 266 30.17 -35.28 -19.63
CA ASP A 266 30.69 -34.51 -18.51
C ASP A 266 31.40 -33.25 -19.00
N GLY A 267 31.15 -32.13 -18.34
CA GLY A 267 31.75 -30.84 -18.70
C GLY A 267 30.99 -30.04 -19.77
N LYS A 268 30.03 -30.65 -20.48
CA LYS A 268 29.28 -29.99 -21.55
C LYS A 268 28.22 -29.05 -21.00
N VAL A 269 28.24 -27.81 -21.48
CA VAL A 269 27.20 -26.80 -21.25
C VAL A 269 26.66 -26.34 -22.60
N ILE A 270 25.34 -26.37 -22.76
CA ILE A 270 24.63 -25.93 -23.96
C ILE A 270 23.87 -24.66 -23.62
N ASP A 271 24.21 -23.54 -24.26
CA ASP A 271 23.47 -22.30 -24.07
C ASP A 271 22.20 -22.28 -24.93
N LEU A 272 21.06 -22.26 -24.26
CA LEU A 272 19.73 -22.25 -24.87
C LEU A 272 19.12 -20.85 -24.86
N ASP A 273 18.25 -20.58 -25.83
CA ASP A 273 17.54 -19.29 -25.93
C ASP A 273 16.20 -19.34 -25.20
N GLY A 274 16.12 -18.63 -24.06
CA GLY A 274 14.90 -18.39 -23.31
C GLY A 274 14.23 -17.08 -23.73
N LYS A 275 12.92 -17.08 -24.00
CA LYS A 275 12.17 -15.85 -24.30
C LYS A 275 11.92 -15.03 -23.02
N LYS A 276 12.17 -13.71 -23.06
CA LYS A 276 11.95 -12.79 -21.93
C LYS A 276 10.48 -12.46 -21.67
N TRP A 277 9.63 -12.39 -22.70
CA TRP A 277 8.18 -12.24 -22.53
C TRP A 277 7.42 -13.10 -23.57
N PRO A 278 6.16 -13.50 -23.30
CA PRO A 278 5.42 -14.43 -24.17
C PRO A 278 5.29 -13.93 -25.61
N ASP A 279 4.97 -12.65 -25.78
CA ASP A 279 4.71 -12.03 -27.08
C ASP A 279 5.96 -11.35 -27.68
N ALA A 280 7.16 -11.77 -27.26
CA ALA A 280 8.39 -11.18 -27.75
C ALA A 280 8.61 -11.47 -29.25
N PRO A 281 8.89 -10.44 -30.07
CA PRO A 281 9.21 -10.63 -31.49
C PRO A 281 10.33 -11.65 -31.64
N ALA A 282 10.10 -12.68 -32.46
CA ALA A 282 11.05 -13.77 -32.63
C ALA A 282 12.34 -13.32 -33.36
N ASP A 283 12.24 -12.21 -34.09
CA ASP A 283 13.30 -11.71 -34.97
C ASP A 283 14.28 -10.77 -34.23
N GLU A 284 13.98 -10.42 -32.97
CA GLU A 284 14.82 -9.53 -32.16
C GLU A 284 15.67 -10.31 -31.15
N ALA A 285 16.99 -10.17 -31.24
CA ALA A 285 17.91 -10.80 -30.28
C ALA A 285 17.67 -10.33 -28.81
N SER A 286 17.19 -9.10 -28.61
CA SER A 286 16.84 -8.55 -27.29
C SER A 286 15.71 -9.29 -26.59
N SER A 287 14.87 -10.01 -27.34
CA SER A 287 13.76 -10.84 -26.86
C SER A 287 14.21 -12.07 -26.09
N TYR A 288 15.48 -12.45 -26.21
CA TYR A 288 16.02 -13.69 -25.67
C TYR A 288 17.05 -13.42 -24.56
N TYR A 289 17.25 -14.43 -23.72
CA TYR A 289 18.36 -14.54 -22.79
C TYR A 289 18.92 -15.96 -22.84
N LYS A 290 20.22 -16.10 -22.57
CA LYS A 290 20.88 -17.41 -22.56
C LYS A 290 20.59 -18.14 -21.25
N VAL A 291 20.25 -19.42 -21.36
CA VAL A 291 20.03 -20.33 -20.24
C VAL A 291 20.98 -21.52 -20.40
N PRO A 292 21.93 -21.73 -19.46
CA PRO A 292 22.85 -22.85 -19.55
C PRO A 292 22.08 -24.16 -19.28
N PHE A 293 22.28 -25.16 -20.13
CA PHE A 293 21.84 -26.53 -19.93
C PHE A 293 23.07 -27.41 -19.72
N SER A 294 23.15 -28.07 -18.56
CA SER A 294 24.27 -28.90 -18.18
C SER A 294 23.80 -30.24 -17.60
N LYS A 295 24.74 -31.10 -17.23
CA LYS A 295 24.45 -32.45 -16.75
C LYS A 295 23.60 -32.48 -15.49
N ILE A 296 23.73 -31.47 -14.63
CA ILE A 296 23.00 -31.38 -13.38
C ILE A 296 22.01 -30.22 -13.48
N ILE A 297 20.73 -30.57 -13.38
CA ILE A 297 19.63 -29.62 -13.34
C ILE A 297 18.82 -29.80 -12.05
N TYR A 298 18.01 -28.81 -11.74
CA TYR A 298 17.08 -28.79 -10.64
C TYR A 298 15.69 -28.49 -11.18
N ILE A 299 14.71 -29.25 -10.70
CA ILE A 299 13.27 -29.04 -10.97
C ILE A 299 12.55 -28.86 -9.63
N GLU A 300 11.29 -28.44 -9.65
CA GLU A 300 10.51 -28.43 -8.40
C GLU A 300 10.27 -29.85 -7.90
N LYS A 301 10.35 -30.04 -6.59
CA LYS A 301 9.98 -31.30 -5.95
C LYS A 301 8.53 -31.69 -6.25
N THR A 302 7.63 -30.71 -6.43
CA THR A 302 6.22 -30.93 -6.80
C THR A 302 6.02 -31.39 -8.25
N ASP A 303 7.01 -31.16 -9.11
CA ASP A 303 7.00 -31.54 -10.53
C ASP A 303 7.46 -33.00 -10.75
N PHE A 304 7.75 -33.73 -9.67
CA PHE A 304 7.99 -35.17 -9.70
C PHE A 304 7.05 -35.94 -8.77
N ARG A 305 6.57 -37.12 -9.21
CA ARG A 305 5.83 -38.08 -8.37
C ARG A 305 6.22 -39.52 -8.67
N VAL A 306 6.26 -40.37 -7.64
CA VAL A 306 6.57 -41.80 -7.77
C VAL A 306 5.46 -42.56 -8.50
N LYS A 307 4.19 -42.25 -8.19
CA LYS A 307 3.02 -42.85 -8.83
C LYS A 307 2.44 -41.88 -9.86
N ASP A 308 2.43 -42.32 -11.11
CA ASP A 308 1.81 -41.57 -12.20
C ASP A 308 0.28 -41.61 -12.14
N SER A 309 -0.37 -40.59 -12.69
CA SER A 309 -1.81 -40.56 -12.91
C SER A 309 -2.13 -39.92 -14.28
N LYS A 310 -3.30 -40.24 -14.84
CA LYS A 310 -3.69 -39.76 -16.18
C LYS A 310 -3.76 -38.22 -16.28
N ASP A 311 -4.06 -37.56 -15.17
CA ASP A 311 -4.22 -36.10 -15.08
C ASP A 311 -2.94 -35.39 -14.62
N TYR A 312 -1.87 -36.13 -14.34
CA TYR A 312 -0.59 -35.56 -13.98
C TYR A 312 0.24 -35.31 -15.24
N TYR A 313 0.81 -34.12 -15.37
CA TYR A 313 1.68 -33.77 -16.50
C TYR A 313 3.15 -33.59 -16.10
N GLY A 314 3.49 -33.80 -14.82
CA GLY A 314 4.88 -33.77 -14.35
C GLY A 314 5.67 -35.04 -14.68
N LEU A 315 6.88 -35.13 -14.11
CA LEU A 315 7.81 -36.23 -14.28
C LEU A 315 7.45 -37.40 -13.33
N ALA A 316 7.52 -38.62 -13.83
CA ALA A 316 7.32 -39.84 -13.07
C ALA A 316 8.24 -40.94 -13.62
N PRO A 317 8.53 -42.02 -12.88
CA PRO A 317 9.37 -43.12 -13.39
C PRO A 317 8.90 -43.61 -14.76
N GLY A 318 9.80 -43.62 -15.74
CA GLY A 318 9.52 -44.03 -17.13
C GLY A 318 8.75 -43.00 -17.99
N LYS A 319 8.26 -41.91 -17.40
CA LYS A 319 7.53 -40.84 -18.08
C LYS A 319 8.48 -39.73 -18.55
N SER A 320 8.12 -39.10 -19.67
CA SER A 320 8.85 -37.94 -20.20
C SER A 320 8.13 -36.62 -19.91
N ALA A 321 8.89 -35.55 -19.71
CA ALA A 321 8.42 -34.17 -19.57
C ALA A 321 9.33 -33.22 -20.38
N LEU A 322 8.78 -32.13 -20.91
CA LEU A 322 9.55 -31.13 -21.65
C LEU A 322 10.16 -30.11 -20.68
N LEU A 323 11.47 -29.90 -20.73
CA LEU A 323 12.08 -28.78 -20.04
C LEU A 323 11.85 -27.49 -20.83
N ARG A 324 11.34 -26.44 -20.16
CA ARG A 324 11.01 -25.16 -20.79
C ARG A 324 12.24 -24.59 -21.52
N TYR A 325 12.08 -24.23 -22.79
CA TYR A 325 13.16 -23.75 -23.69
C TYR A 325 14.28 -24.75 -24.01
N ALA A 326 14.18 -26.01 -23.56
CA ALA A 326 15.23 -27.02 -23.70
C ALA A 326 14.76 -28.27 -24.43
N PHE A 327 15.02 -29.44 -23.84
CA PHE A 327 14.81 -30.76 -24.41
C PHE A 327 13.80 -31.56 -23.57
N PRO A 328 13.06 -32.50 -24.18
CA PRO A 328 12.36 -33.53 -23.43
C PRO A 328 13.34 -34.37 -22.61
N ILE A 329 12.97 -34.68 -21.37
CA ILE A 329 13.71 -35.61 -20.51
C ILE A 329 12.81 -36.78 -20.12
N LYS A 330 13.38 -37.98 -20.00
CA LYS A 330 12.70 -39.21 -19.54
C LYS A 330 13.34 -39.69 -18.24
N CYS A 331 12.55 -39.87 -17.19
CA CYS A 331 13.05 -40.42 -15.94
C CYS A 331 13.37 -41.91 -16.10
N THR A 332 14.62 -42.27 -15.83
CA THR A 332 15.13 -43.65 -15.94
C THR A 332 15.28 -44.32 -14.57
N GLU A 333 15.75 -43.57 -13.57
CA GLU A 333 16.02 -44.09 -12.23
C GLU A 333 15.74 -43.03 -11.17
N VAL A 334 15.30 -43.48 -9.99
CA VAL A 334 15.00 -42.64 -8.82
C VAL A 334 15.90 -43.10 -7.68
N ILE A 335 16.67 -42.18 -7.12
CA ILE A 335 17.53 -42.43 -5.98
C ILE A 335 16.84 -41.93 -4.71
N TYR A 336 16.66 -42.85 -3.77
CA TYR A 336 16.10 -42.58 -2.46
C TYR A 336 17.20 -42.32 -1.44
N GLY A 337 16.93 -41.45 -0.47
CA GLY A 337 17.78 -41.22 0.68
C GLY A 337 17.60 -42.30 1.75
N ASP A 338 17.91 -41.94 2.99
CA ASP A 338 17.82 -42.87 4.13
C ASP A 338 16.38 -43.35 4.40
N ASN A 339 15.39 -42.55 4.01
CA ASN A 339 13.98 -42.89 4.09
C ASN A 339 13.41 -43.24 2.71
N PRO A 340 12.53 -44.26 2.59
CA PRO A 340 11.92 -44.67 1.33
C PRO A 340 11.11 -43.58 0.63
N ASP A 341 10.65 -42.56 1.36
CA ASP A 341 9.84 -41.46 0.83
C ASP A 341 10.67 -40.20 0.52
N ASP A 342 11.96 -40.18 0.85
CA ASP A 342 12.82 -39.04 0.58
C ASP A 342 13.61 -39.24 -0.71
N ILE A 343 13.16 -38.56 -1.77
CA ILE A 343 13.80 -38.62 -3.08
C ILE A 343 14.92 -37.57 -3.12
N VAL A 344 16.15 -38.03 -3.26
CA VAL A 344 17.35 -37.18 -3.23
C VAL A 344 17.84 -36.81 -4.63
N GLU A 345 17.69 -37.71 -5.60
CA GLU A 345 18.18 -37.52 -6.96
C GLU A 345 17.33 -38.30 -7.96
N ILE A 346 17.09 -37.72 -9.13
CA ILE A 346 16.49 -38.39 -10.28
C ILE A 346 17.56 -38.51 -11.36
N ARG A 347 17.62 -39.66 -12.03
CA ARG A 347 18.40 -39.82 -13.25
C ARG A 347 17.47 -39.83 -14.44
N ALA A 348 17.82 -39.06 -15.45
CA ALA A 348 17.02 -38.90 -16.64
C ALA A 348 17.87 -38.88 -17.91
N GLU A 349 17.27 -39.29 -19.02
CA GLU A 349 17.87 -39.16 -20.35
C GLU A 349 17.18 -38.04 -21.10
N TYR A 350 17.95 -37.16 -21.75
CA TYR A 350 17.40 -36.11 -22.61
C TYR A 350 17.31 -36.58 -24.07
N ASP A 351 16.31 -36.06 -24.79
CA ASP A 351 16.11 -36.30 -26.23
C ASP A 351 16.63 -35.10 -27.05
N PRO A 352 17.83 -35.18 -27.65
CA PRO A 352 18.39 -34.10 -28.48
C PRO A 352 17.59 -33.87 -29.77
N SER A 353 16.91 -34.90 -30.27
CA SER A 353 16.14 -34.85 -31.52
C SER A 353 14.80 -34.12 -31.37
N LYS A 354 14.34 -33.90 -30.12
CA LYS A 354 13.03 -33.30 -29.77
C LYS A 354 11.84 -33.98 -30.46
N THR A 355 11.97 -35.28 -30.77
CA THR A 355 10.92 -36.04 -31.44
C THR A 355 9.80 -36.42 -30.47
N SER A 356 10.15 -36.64 -29.20
CA SER A 356 9.17 -36.82 -28.14
C SER A 356 8.44 -35.50 -27.84
N LYS A 357 7.09 -35.55 -27.81
CA LYS A 357 6.23 -34.40 -27.46
C LYS A 357 5.46 -34.69 -26.16
N PRO A 358 6.11 -34.58 -24.99
CA PRO A 358 5.44 -34.70 -23.70
C PRO A 358 4.29 -33.70 -23.56
N LYS A 359 3.28 -34.07 -22.75
CA LYS A 359 2.16 -33.18 -22.43
C LYS A 359 2.53 -32.06 -21.47
N GLY A 360 3.47 -32.29 -20.55
CA GLY A 360 3.88 -31.31 -19.55
C GLY A 360 5.16 -30.58 -19.91
N VAL A 361 5.22 -29.33 -19.46
CA VAL A 361 6.39 -28.46 -19.57
C VAL A 361 6.80 -28.01 -18.18
N LEU A 362 8.04 -28.28 -17.78
CA LEU A 362 8.59 -27.97 -16.46
C LEU A 362 9.57 -26.80 -16.55
N HIS A 363 9.56 -25.90 -15.57
CA HIS A 363 10.68 -24.98 -15.38
C HIS A 363 11.82 -25.69 -14.64
N TRP A 364 13.03 -25.19 -14.83
CA TRP A 364 14.24 -25.81 -14.34
C TRP A 364 15.35 -24.78 -14.22
N VAL A 365 16.38 -25.12 -13.45
CA VAL A 365 17.62 -24.35 -13.35
C VAL A 365 18.78 -25.34 -13.40
N ALA A 366 19.84 -25.04 -14.14
CA ALA A 366 21.03 -25.90 -14.17
C ALA A 366 22.25 -25.27 -13.52
N GLN A 367 23.24 -26.11 -13.24
CA GLN A 367 24.57 -25.66 -12.93
C GLN A 367 25.13 -24.86 -14.11
N PRO A 368 25.53 -23.58 -13.92
CA PRO A 368 26.05 -22.74 -15.01
C PRO A 368 27.39 -23.26 -15.54
N ALA A 369 28.16 -23.94 -14.70
CA ALA A 369 29.38 -24.63 -15.06
C ALA A 369 29.50 -25.92 -14.23
N PRO A 370 30.28 -26.91 -14.68
CA PRO A 370 30.45 -28.17 -13.96
C PRO A 370 30.89 -27.94 -12.50
N GLY A 371 30.13 -28.45 -11.54
CA GLY A 371 30.44 -28.33 -10.11
C GLY A 371 30.12 -26.96 -9.51
N VAL A 372 29.54 -26.03 -10.27
CA VAL A 372 29.10 -24.73 -9.77
C VAL A 372 27.60 -24.79 -9.53
N ASP A 373 27.18 -24.57 -8.28
CA ASP A 373 25.77 -24.47 -7.94
C ASP A 373 25.11 -23.27 -8.64
N PRO A 374 23.81 -23.37 -9.01
CA PRO A 374 23.07 -22.22 -9.49
C PRO A 374 23.00 -21.10 -8.43
N LEU A 375 22.64 -19.90 -8.87
CA LEU A 375 22.55 -18.74 -7.98
C LEU A 375 21.50 -19.01 -6.88
N LYS A 376 21.94 -19.01 -5.63
CA LYS A 376 21.07 -19.14 -4.46
C LYS A 376 20.44 -17.78 -4.13
N VAL A 377 19.12 -17.72 -4.07
CA VAL A 377 18.37 -16.51 -3.73
C VAL A 377 17.35 -16.79 -2.62
N GLU A 378 17.04 -15.79 -1.82
CA GLU A 378 15.96 -15.84 -0.84
C GLU A 378 14.66 -15.39 -1.50
N ILE A 379 13.60 -16.18 -1.38
CA ILE A 379 12.27 -15.82 -1.86
C ILE A 379 11.30 -15.71 -0.70
N ARG A 380 10.56 -14.59 -0.71
CA ARG A 380 9.53 -14.25 0.24
C ARG A 380 8.17 -14.35 -0.43
N LEU A 381 7.39 -15.34 -0.03
CA LEU A 381 6.02 -15.52 -0.52
C LEU A 381 5.06 -14.78 0.41
N PHE A 382 4.29 -13.84 -0.13
CA PHE A 382 3.36 -13.01 0.62
C PHE A 382 1.92 -13.35 0.26
N GLU A 383 1.11 -13.58 1.29
CA GLU A 383 -0.33 -13.79 1.18
C GLU A 383 -1.12 -12.61 1.76
N LYS A 384 -2.45 -12.68 1.66
CA LYS A 384 -3.36 -11.70 2.27
C LYS A 384 -3.12 -11.64 3.79
N LEU A 385 -2.92 -10.43 4.33
CA LEU A 385 -2.64 -10.23 5.76
C LEU A 385 -3.80 -10.69 6.66
N PHE A 386 -5.04 -10.48 6.20
CA PHE A 386 -6.25 -10.85 6.92
C PHE A 386 -7.02 -11.93 6.16
N LEU A 387 -7.40 -12.98 6.88
CA LEU A 387 -8.20 -14.09 6.33
C LEU A 387 -9.66 -13.68 6.06
N SER A 388 -10.18 -12.73 6.83
CA SER A 388 -11.57 -12.24 6.70
C SER A 388 -11.68 -11.00 5.79
N GLU A 389 -12.78 -10.93 5.04
CA GLU A 389 -13.10 -9.83 4.12
C GLU A 389 -13.59 -8.55 4.82
N VAL A 390 -14.21 -8.67 5.99
CA VAL A 390 -15.04 -7.60 6.59
C VAL A 390 -14.28 -6.73 7.58
N LYS A 391 -14.63 -5.43 7.62
CA LYS A 391 -14.21 -4.47 8.65
C LYS A 391 -14.55 -5.00 10.06
N PHE A 392 -13.52 -5.44 10.77
CA PHE A 392 -13.57 -5.98 12.13
C PHE A 392 -14.38 -5.15 13.14
N CYS A 393 -15.23 -5.84 13.92
CA CYS A 393 -15.64 -5.41 15.25
C CYS A 393 -14.49 -5.70 16.24
N TRP A 394 -13.84 -4.65 16.74
CA TRP A 394 -12.61 -4.70 17.55
C TRP A 394 -12.84 -4.97 19.04
N LEU A 395 -14.07 -5.31 19.45
CA LEU A 395 -14.39 -5.52 20.86
C LEU A 395 -13.70 -6.74 21.50
N CYS A 396 -12.97 -7.56 20.73
CA CYS A 396 -12.27 -8.73 21.27
C CYS A 396 -10.85 -8.85 20.68
N LEU A 397 -9.81 -8.74 21.52
CA LEU A 397 -8.41 -8.99 21.12
C LEU A 397 -8.21 -10.39 20.51
N LEU A 398 -9.03 -11.37 20.93
CA LEU A 398 -9.03 -12.72 20.38
C LEU A 398 -9.38 -12.76 18.88
N SER A 399 -10.20 -11.84 18.36
CA SER A 399 -10.60 -11.87 16.95
C SER A 399 -9.50 -11.42 16.00
N LEU A 400 -8.55 -10.59 16.46
CA LEU A 400 -7.42 -10.15 15.63
C LEU A 400 -6.40 -11.29 15.43
N LEU A 401 -6.08 -12.02 16.51
CA LEU A 401 -5.20 -13.19 16.48
C LEU A 401 -5.74 -14.31 15.59
N MET A 402 -7.06 -14.54 15.60
CA MET A 402 -7.68 -15.57 14.76
C MET A 402 -7.77 -15.20 13.27
N CYS A 403 -7.55 -13.94 12.91
CA CYS A 403 -7.76 -13.48 11.53
C CYS A 403 -6.49 -12.98 10.83
N VAL A 404 -5.40 -12.74 11.56
CA VAL A 404 -4.09 -12.55 10.92
C VAL A 404 -3.57 -13.92 10.48
N GLY A 405 -3.26 -14.06 9.20
CA GLY A 405 -2.67 -15.30 8.68
C GLY A 405 -1.29 -15.51 9.29
N LEU A 406 -1.18 -16.49 10.20
CA LEU A 406 0.11 -16.92 10.80
C LEU A 406 1.12 -17.36 9.73
N GLU A 407 0.64 -17.77 8.56
CA GLU A 407 1.42 -18.19 7.38
C GLU A 407 1.51 -17.10 6.29
N SER A 408 1.30 -15.82 6.62
CA SER A 408 1.31 -14.73 5.60
C SER A 408 2.68 -14.44 4.97
N HIS A 409 3.74 -15.10 5.44
CA HIS A 409 5.11 -14.95 4.96
C HIS A 409 5.87 -16.28 5.04
N PHE A 410 6.38 -16.77 3.91
CA PHE A 410 7.32 -17.89 3.86
C PHE A 410 8.68 -17.43 3.34
N LEU A 411 9.75 -17.95 3.94
CA LEU A 411 11.12 -17.74 3.48
C LEU A 411 11.66 -19.06 2.93
N VAL A 412 12.10 -19.04 1.67
CA VAL A 412 12.68 -20.21 1.01
C VAL A 412 14.02 -19.81 0.40
N ASN A 413 15.07 -20.61 0.63
CA ASN A 413 16.35 -20.48 -0.07
C ASN A 413 16.32 -21.36 -1.33
N VAL A 414 16.51 -20.75 -2.51
CA VAL A 414 16.12 -21.35 -3.80
C VAL A 414 17.17 -21.12 -4.88
N PHE A 415 17.07 -21.84 -6.01
CA PHE A 415 17.96 -21.67 -7.15
C PHE A 415 17.32 -20.82 -8.26
N LEU A 416 18.09 -19.90 -8.86
CA LEU A 416 17.66 -19.00 -9.94
C LEU A 416 18.51 -19.20 -11.22
N ALA A 417 17.86 -19.23 -12.39
CA ALA A 417 18.55 -19.18 -13.68
C ALA A 417 19.08 -17.77 -13.97
N LEU A 418 20.38 -17.65 -14.28
CA LEU A 418 21.05 -16.37 -14.53
C LEU A 418 20.50 -15.67 -15.77
N LEU A 419 20.14 -14.39 -15.63
CA LEU A 419 20.05 -13.41 -16.72
C LEU A 419 21.39 -12.67 -16.77
N GLU A 420 21.96 -12.48 -17.96
CA GLU A 420 23.19 -11.71 -18.15
C GLU A 420 23.14 -10.38 -17.37
N SER A 421 24.11 -10.22 -16.48
CA SER A 421 24.28 -9.06 -15.60
C SER A 421 24.63 -7.82 -16.42
N ARG A 422 23.63 -6.98 -16.72
CA ARG A 422 23.82 -5.52 -16.89
C ARG A 422 22.64 -4.75 -16.29
N ARG A 423 22.96 -3.96 -15.26
CA ARG A 423 22.12 -3.01 -14.49
C ARG A 423 21.22 -3.60 -13.40
N ILE A 424 21.83 -4.06 -12.31
CA ILE A 424 21.28 -3.82 -10.97
C ILE A 424 22.19 -2.76 -10.34
N GLY A 425 21.80 -1.50 -10.50
CA GLY A 425 22.44 -0.39 -9.82
C GLY A 425 22.23 -0.52 -8.32
N ARG A 426 23.33 -0.62 -7.59
CA ARG A 426 23.41 -0.46 -6.13
C ARG A 426 22.66 0.81 -5.73
N LEU A 427 21.68 0.66 -4.84
CA LEU A 427 21.38 1.66 -3.82
C LEU A 427 21.37 0.95 -2.48
N ALA A 428 22.58 0.71 -1.99
CA ALA A 428 22.87 0.60 -0.57
C ALA A 428 23.28 2.01 -0.11
N GLY A 429 22.64 2.46 0.97
CA GLY A 429 22.75 3.79 1.57
C GLY A 429 21.56 4.00 2.48
#